data_AF-A0A0F9F5G4-F1
#
_entry.id   AF-A0A0F9F5G4-F1
#
_cell.length_a   1.000
_cell.length_b   1.000
_cell.length_c   1.000
_cell.angle_alpha   90.00
_cell.angle_beta   90.00
_cell.angle_gamma   90.00
#
_symmetry.space_group_name_H-M   'P 1'
#
loop_
_entity.id
_entity.type
_entity.pdbx_description
1 polymer ?
#
loop_
_entity_poly.entity_id
_entity_poly.type
_entity_poly.pdbx_seq_one_letter_code
_entity_poly.pdbx_strand_id
1 'polypeptide(L)'
;MNTALERYEHVQGYERATLPVRYEEARKHLAECERLDECKAWKDKAEALRSYARQAHDDQLYRMALKIQNRARVRMGELIRQVEKGRTGPKVKGGQPSLTRGSTARDAGLSVDEAKEAKAMSRVPETVREEMIERGATATEIAGEGRNYDDVGRSRGRRGKCSRCKGLFPLDVEHDCTPPGYKLATKLLGDLPRLEVFLHGADPKELSRALSPSEVLTATRAATSIAAWLHSFLRETKKPNGLTRAETTPLMTTIWSMNGFRMWRIVAPAGATIPTQPV
;
A
#
# COMPACT_ATOMS: atom_id res chain seq x y z
N MET A 1 47.26 36.63 -3.94
CA MET A 1 45.81 36.37 -3.77
C MET A 1 45.26 35.80 -5.06
N ASN A 2 45.48 34.51 -5.35
CA ASN A 2 44.93 33.82 -6.53
C ASN A 2 44.84 32.32 -6.20
N THR A 3 43.96 31.93 -5.27
CA THR A 3 43.80 30.51 -4.87
C THR A 3 42.35 30.06 -4.74
N ALA A 4 41.38 30.97 -4.91
CA ALA A 4 39.95 30.68 -4.84
C ALA A 4 39.29 30.55 -6.22
N LEU A 5 39.79 31.25 -7.25
CA LEU A 5 39.21 31.21 -8.60
C LEU A 5 39.69 30.00 -9.42
N GLU A 6 40.94 29.57 -9.27
CA GLU A 6 41.46 28.37 -9.95
C GLU A 6 40.78 27.07 -9.49
N ARG A 7 40.20 27.04 -8.28
CA ARG A 7 39.43 25.88 -7.78
C ARG A 7 38.02 25.81 -8.35
N TYR A 8 37.50 26.91 -8.91
CA TYR A 8 36.15 26.97 -9.48
C TYR A 8 36.11 26.61 -10.97
N GLU A 9 37.21 26.77 -11.71
CA GLU A 9 37.27 26.36 -13.12
C GLU A 9 37.30 24.83 -13.30
N HIS A 10 37.80 24.08 -12.32
CA HIS A 10 37.83 22.61 -12.40
C HIS A 10 36.45 21.93 -12.26
N VAL A 11 35.41 22.70 -11.89
CA VAL A 11 34.02 22.21 -11.76
C VAL A 11 33.24 22.39 -13.08
N GLN A 12 33.73 23.23 -14.01
CA GLN A 12 33.04 23.55 -15.27
C GLN A 12 33.37 22.56 -16.42
N GLY A 13 34.22 21.56 -16.19
CA GLY A 13 34.55 20.50 -17.16
C GLY A 13 33.58 19.31 -17.18
N TYR A 14 32.62 19.24 -16.26
CA TYR A 14 31.68 18.12 -16.14
C TYR A 14 30.41 18.28 -16.99
N GLU A 15 30.10 19.50 -17.46
CA GLU A 15 28.81 19.78 -18.15
C GLU A 15 28.67 19.17 -19.55
N ARG A 16 29.72 18.52 -20.08
CA ARG A 16 29.62 17.67 -21.28
C ARG A 16 30.54 16.45 -21.19
N ALA A 17 30.49 15.72 -20.07
CA ALA A 17 31.07 14.38 -20.03
C ALA A 17 30.30 13.49 -21.03
N THR A 18 30.80 13.42 -22.27
CA THR A 18 30.29 12.51 -23.29
C THR A 18 30.37 11.09 -22.75
N LEU A 19 29.29 10.34 -22.94
CA LEU A 19 29.26 8.96 -22.49
C LEU A 19 30.37 8.18 -23.23
N PRO A 20 31.00 7.18 -22.58
CA PRO A 20 31.95 6.34 -23.28
C PRO A 20 31.31 5.74 -24.54
N VAL A 21 32.01 5.79 -25.68
CA VAL A 21 31.48 5.37 -27.00
C VAL A 21 30.81 3.99 -26.95
N ARG A 22 31.42 3.04 -26.25
CA ARG A 22 30.88 1.67 -26.07
C ARG A 22 29.55 1.61 -25.32
N TYR A 23 29.29 2.56 -24.43
CA TYR A 23 28.02 2.65 -23.71
C TYR A 23 26.91 3.19 -24.62
N GLU A 24 27.21 4.16 -25.47
CA GLU A 24 26.25 4.67 -26.46
C GLU A 24 25.91 3.61 -27.50
N GLU A 25 26.90 2.86 -27.97
CA GLU A 25 26.70 1.68 -28.84
C GLU A 25 25.79 0.65 -28.16
N ALA A 26 26.05 0.31 -26.90
CA ALA A 26 25.19 -0.61 -26.15
C ALA A 26 23.75 -0.10 -26.03
N ARG A 27 23.54 1.22 -25.84
CA ARG A 27 22.20 1.82 -25.82
C ARG A 27 21.48 1.68 -27.16
N LYS A 28 22.18 1.93 -28.27
CA LYS A 28 21.64 1.77 -29.62
C LYS A 28 21.24 0.31 -29.89
N HIS A 29 22.14 -0.63 -29.60
CA HIS A 29 21.85 -2.06 -29.75
C HIS A 29 20.65 -2.52 -28.93
N LEU A 30 20.48 -2.02 -27.69
CA LEU A 30 19.32 -2.36 -26.88
C LEU A 30 18.00 -1.80 -27.44
N ALA A 31 18.03 -0.62 -28.07
CA ALA A 31 16.86 -0.06 -28.74
C ALA A 31 16.49 -0.86 -30.00
N GLU A 32 17.49 -1.37 -30.71
CA GLU A 32 17.36 -2.18 -31.93
C GLU A 32 16.99 -3.64 -31.65
N CYS A 33 17.15 -4.15 -30.42
CA CYS A 33 16.81 -5.53 -30.09
C CYS A 33 15.33 -5.82 -30.40
N GLU A 34 15.08 -6.79 -31.27
CA GLU A 34 13.72 -7.22 -31.66
C GLU A 34 13.30 -8.48 -30.92
N ARG A 35 14.26 -9.29 -30.48
CA ARG A 35 13.99 -10.57 -29.83
C ARG A 35 14.26 -10.53 -28.32
N LEU A 36 13.50 -11.33 -27.58
CA LEU A 36 13.59 -11.40 -26.11
C LEU A 36 14.87 -12.07 -25.62
N ASP A 37 15.36 -13.07 -26.34
CA ASP A 37 16.61 -13.79 -26.05
C ASP A 37 17.84 -12.89 -26.21
N GLU A 38 17.86 -12.01 -27.21
CA GLU A 38 18.89 -10.99 -27.39
C GLU A 38 18.94 -10.03 -26.19
N CYS A 39 17.79 -9.50 -25.78
CA CYS A 39 17.70 -8.61 -24.62
C CYS A 39 18.14 -9.34 -23.33
N LYS A 40 17.76 -10.61 -23.17
CA LYS A 40 18.18 -11.43 -22.03
C LYS A 40 19.70 -11.62 -22.02
N ALA A 41 20.31 -11.90 -23.17
CA ALA A 41 21.76 -12.04 -23.28
C ALA A 41 22.50 -10.75 -22.85
N TRP A 42 21.98 -9.58 -23.23
CA TRP A 42 22.51 -8.30 -22.74
C TRP A 42 22.35 -8.11 -21.23
N LYS A 43 21.17 -8.45 -20.68
CA LYS A 43 20.93 -8.40 -19.23
C LYS A 43 21.90 -9.31 -18.46
N ASP A 44 22.14 -10.53 -18.94
CA ASP A 44 23.03 -11.50 -18.30
C ASP A 44 24.50 -11.07 -18.41
N LYS A 45 24.94 -10.54 -19.57
CA LYS A 45 26.27 -9.95 -19.74
C LYS A 45 26.50 -8.76 -18.81
N ALA A 46 25.52 -7.85 -18.71
CA ALA A 46 25.59 -6.70 -17.82
C ALA A 46 25.61 -7.12 -16.33
N GLU A 47 24.91 -8.19 -15.97
CA GLU A 47 24.96 -8.77 -14.63
C GLU A 47 26.35 -9.32 -14.29
N ALA A 48 26.96 -10.06 -15.22
CA ALA A 48 28.32 -10.56 -15.08
C ALA A 48 29.32 -9.41 -14.92
N LEU A 49 29.24 -8.38 -15.78
CA LEU A 49 30.08 -7.17 -15.68
C LEU A 49 29.91 -6.46 -14.34
N ARG A 50 28.68 -6.37 -13.83
CA ARG A 50 28.40 -5.78 -12.52
C ARG A 50 29.04 -6.56 -11.37
N SER A 51 29.04 -7.89 -11.47
CA SER A 51 29.74 -8.76 -10.50
C SER A 51 31.25 -8.54 -10.53
N TYR A 52 31.85 -8.47 -11.72
CA TYR A 52 33.29 -8.18 -11.88
C TYR A 52 33.65 -6.78 -11.39
N ALA A 53 32.87 -5.76 -11.72
CA ALA A 53 33.08 -4.39 -11.25
C ALA A 53 33.07 -4.30 -9.72
N ARG A 54 32.17 -5.06 -9.07
CA ARG A 54 32.12 -5.14 -7.60
C ARG A 54 33.38 -5.78 -7.02
N GLN A 55 33.90 -6.83 -7.65
CA GLN A 55 35.14 -7.50 -7.21
C GLN A 55 36.37 -6.61 -7.43
N ALA A 56 36.38 -5.81 -8.50
CA ALA A 56 37.45 -4.87 -8.82
C ALA A 56 37.34 -3.50 -8.11
N HIS A 57 36.29 -3.29 -7.30
CA HIS A 57 35.97 -2.00 -6.66
C HIS A 57 35.84 -0.82 -7.66
N ASP A 58 35.35 -1.09 -8.87
CA ASP A 58 35.10 -0.09 -9.90
C ASP A 58 33.63 0.37 -9.88
N ASP A 59 33.36 1.44 -9.15
CA ASP A 59 32.02 2.03 -9.02
C ASP A 59 31.48 2.60 -10.34
N GLN A 60 32.35 3.09 -11.21
CA GLN A 60 31.94 3.67 -12.49
C GLN A 60 31.43 2.56 -13.43
N LEU A 61 32.21 1.49 -13.57
CA LEU A 61 31.81 0.31 -14.35
C LEU A 61 30.56 -0.34 -13.78
N TYR A 62 30.45 -0.42 -12.45
CA TYR A 62 29.27 -0.95 -11.77
C TYR A 62 28.01 -0.17 -12.16
N ARG A 63 28.05 1.18 -12.09
CA ARG A 63 26.91 2.05 -12.44
C ARG A 63 26.56 1.93 -13.92
N MET A 64 27.54 1.91 -14.82
CA MET A 64 27.30 1.76 -16.27
C MET A 64 26.65 0.39 -16.59
N ALA A 65 27.16 -0.69 -15.98
CA ALA A 65 26.61 -2.03 -16.15
C ALA A 65 25.17 -2.12 -15.61
N LEU A 66 24.88 -1.52 -14.46
CA LEU A 66 23.52 -1.43 -13.91
C LEU A 66 22.56 -0.71 -14.86
N LYS A 67 22.99 0.40 -15.45
CA LYS A 67 22.20 1.16 -16.42
C LYS A 67 21.86 0.35 -17.68
N ILE A 68 22.84 -0.37 -18.24
CA ILE A 68 22.63 -1.29 -19.37
C ILE A 68 21.66 -2.41 -18.99
N GLN A 69 21.86 -3.02 -17.82
CA GLN A 69 21.01 -4.09 -17.31
C GLN A 69 19.55 -3.64 -17.19
N ASN A 70 19.30 -2.46 -16.63
CA ASN A 70 17.95 -1.92 -16.47
C ASN A 70 17.30 -1.62 -17.82
N ARG A 71 18.02 -1.04 -18.78
CA ARG A 71 17.49 -0.79 -20.14
C ARG A 71 17.15 -2.08 -20.88
N ALA A 72 17.98 -3.11 -20.73
CA ALA A 72 17.68 -4.43 -21.27
C ALA A 72 16.38 -5.00 -20.71
N ARG A 73 16.19 -4.96 -19.38
CA ARG A 73 14.94 -5.40 -18.71
C ARG A 73 13.71 -4.63 -19.18
N VAL A 74 13.87 -3.33 -19.38
CA VAL A 74 12.80 -2.47 -19.89
C VAL A 74 12.38 -2.89 -21.30
N ARG A 75 13.34 -3.06 -22.21
CA ARG A 75 13.09 -3.52 -23.58
C ARG A 75 12.41 -4.89 -23.60
N MET A 76 12.85 -5.81 -22.73
CA MET A 76 12.19 -7.11 -22.56
C MET A 76 10.72 -6.96 -22.18
N GLY A 77 10.40 -6.04 -21.26
CA GLY A 77 9.03 -5.76 -20.86
C GLY A 77 8.17 -5.21 -22.00
N GLU A 78 8.74 -4.35 -22.84
CA GLU A 78 8.10 -3.80 -24.03
C GLU A 78 7.76 -4.90 -25.05
N LEU A 79 8.72 -5.77 -25.38
CA LEU A 79 8.52 -6.90 -26.28
C LEU A 79 7.45 -7.88 -25.73
N ILE A 80 7.47 -8.19 -24.43
CA ILE A 80 6.43 -9.03 -23.80
C ILE A 80 5.05 -8.38 -23.88
N ARG A 81 4.97 -7.04 -23.86
CA ARG A 81 3.68 -6.32 -23.95
C ARG A 81 3.13 -6.29 -25.36
N GLN A 82 3.98 -6.31 -26.38
CA GLN A 82 3.59 -6.35 -27.79
C GLN A 82 2.90 -7.67 -28.15
N VAL A 83 3.32 -8.78 -27.53
CA VAL A 83 2.61 -10.06 -27.66
C VAL A 83 1.16 -9.87 -27.21
N GLU A 84 0.20 -10.19 -28.09
CA GLU A 84 -1.22 -10.05 -27.80
C GLU A 84 -1.57 -10.79 -26.50
N LYS A 85 -2.53 -10.24 -25.74
CA LYS A 85 -3.13 -11.01 -24.65
C LYS A 85 -3.95 -12.12 -25.31
N GLY A 86 -3.32 -13.27 -25.56
CA GLY A 86 -4.05 -14.46 -25.97
C GLY A 86 -5.27 -14.61 -25.06
N ARG A 87 -6.46 -14.68 -25.67
CA ARG A 87 -7.70 -14.88 -24.91
C ARG A 87 -7.49 -16.10 -24.02
N THR A 88 -7.71 -15.95 -22.72
CA THR A 88 -7.81 -17.08 -21.79
C THR A 88 -9.11 -17.82 -22.10
N GLY A 89 -9.16 -18.47 -23.26
CA GLY A 89 -10.20 -19.43 -23.60
C GLY A 89 -9.97 -20.74 -22.83
N PRO A 90 -10.99 -21.60 -22.72
CA PRO A 90 -10.83 -22.93 -22.14
C PRO A 90 -9.66 -23.64 -22.80
N LYS A 91 -8.77 -24.25 -22.01
CA LYS A 91 -7.68 -25.09 -22.53
C LYS A 91 -8.29 -26.20 -23.38
N VAL A 92 -8.22 -26.08 -24.70
CA VAL A 92 -8.57 -27.17 -25.61
C VAL A 92 -7.55 -28.28 -25.36
N LYS A 93 -7.98 -29.42 -24.81
CA LYS A 93 -7.14 -30.61 -24.68
C LYS A 93 -6.67 -31.02 -26.08
N GLY A 94 -5.36 -30.92 -26.34
CA GLY A 94 -4.75 -31.34 -27.60
C GLY A 94 -4.51 -30.24 -28.65
N GLY A 95 -4.81 -28.97 -28.37
CA GLY A 95 -4.49 -27.85 -29.27
C GLY A 95 -3.08 -27.29 -29.05
N GLN A 96 -2.45 -26.78 -30.12
CA GLN A 96 -1.18 -26.02 -30.03
C GLN A 96 -1.24 -24.97 -28.91
N PRO A 97 -0.15 -24.78 -28.14
CA PRO A 97 -0.14 -23.80 -27.06
C PRO A 97 -0.46 -22.43 -27.65
N SER A 98 -1.51 -21.79 -27.14
CA SER A 98 -1.81 -20.41 -27.50
C SER A 98 -0.58 -19.56 -27.17
N LEU A 99 -0.12 -18.77 -28.14
CA LEU A 99 1.00 -17.82 -27.97
C LEU A 99 0.57 -16.80 -26.93
N THR A 100 0.86 -17.11 -25.68
CA THR A 100 0.56 -16.24 -24.55
C THR A 100 1.84 -15.54 -24.16
N ARG A 101 1.73 -14.34 -23.60
CA ARG A 101 2.87 -13.60 -23.03
C ARG A 101 3.71 -14.46 -22.07
N GLY A 102 3.07 -15.40 -21.39
CA GLY A 102 3.74 -16.33 -20.48
C GLY A 102 4.52 -17.44 -21.19
N SER A 103 4.04 -17.96 -22.33
CA SER A 103 4.80 -18.93 -23.11
C SER A 103 5.99 -18.25 -23.79
N THR A 104 5.80 -17.11 -24.45
CA THR A 104 6.90 -16.40 -25.14
C THR A 104 8.05 -16.03 -24.20
N ALA A 105 7.75 -15.62 -22.97
CA ALA A 105 8.79 -15.34 -21.98
C ALA A 105 9.56 -16.61 -21.56
N ARG A 106 8.85 -17.74 -21.37
CA ARG A 106 9.50 -19.01 -21.04
C ARG A 106 10.33 -19.55 -22.20
N ASP A 107 9.86 -19.40 -23.43
CA ASP A 107 10.58 -19.82 -24.63
C ASP A 107 11.91 -19.05 -24.78
N ALA A 108 11.93 -17.78 -24.36
CA ALA A 108 13.13 -16.96 -24.25
C ALA A 108 13.98 -17.24 -22.98
N GLY A 109 13.60 -18.21 -22.17
CA GLY A 109 14.33 -18.61 -20.95
C GLY A 109 14.16 -17.65 -19.76
N LEU A 110 13.13 -16.80 -19.74
CA LEU A 110 12.83 -15.97 -18.57
C LEU A 110 12.07 -16.74 -17.50
N SER A 111 12.43 -16.49 -16.24
CA SER A 111 11.58 -16.87 -15.12
C SER A 111 10.28 -16.05 -15.09
N VAL A 112 9.28 -16.59 -14.38
CA VAL A 112 7.97 -15.92 -14.24
C VAL A 112 8.12 -14.56 -13.57
N ASP A 113 9.01 -14.44 -12.58
CA ASP A 113 9.18 -13.21 -11.81
C ASP A 113 10.03 -12.18 -12.57
N GLU A 114 11.05 -12.60 -13.31
CA GLU A 114 11.77 -11.70 -14.24
C GLU A 114 10.81 -11.14 -15.29
N ALA A 115 9.92 -11.96 -15.86
CA ALA A 115 8.93 -11.51 -16.83
C ALA A 115 7.93 -10.52 -16.21
N LYS A 116 7.52 -10.72 -14.95
CA LYS A 116 6.66 -9.76 -14.22
C LYS A 116 7.38 -8.45 -13.94
N GLU A 117 8.62 -8.52 -13.48
CA GLU A 117 9.45 -7.34 -13.18
C GLU A 117 9.70 -6.51 -14.43
N ALA A 118 10.15 -7.13 -15.53
CA ALA A 118 10.38 -6.49 -16.81
C ALA A 118 9.11 -5.78 -17.33
N LYS A 119 7.95 -6.47 -17.28
CA LYS A 119 6.67 -5.86 -17.64
C LYS A 119 6.34 -4.66 -16.76
N ALA A 120 6.57 -4.74 -15.45
CA ALA A 120 6.33 -3.62 -14.55
C ALA A 120 7.23 -2.43 -14.90
N MET A 121 8.54 -2.65 -15.09
CA MET A 121 9.47 -1.58 -15.49
C MET A 121 9.08 -0.89 -16.80
N SER A 122 8.60 -1.65 -17.79
CA SER A 122 8.14 -1.09 -19.09
C SER A 122 6.88 -0.22 -19.00
N ARG A 123 6.17 -0.21 -17.87
CA ARG A 123 4.95 0.61 -17.67
C ARG A 123 5.27 2.03 -17.22
N VAL A 124 6.42 2.24 -16.59
CA VAL A 124 6.87 3.56 -16.16
C VAL A 124 7.05 4.44 -17.40
N PRO A 125 6.53 5.69 -17.41
CA PRO A 125 6.78 6.62 -18.50
C PRO A 125 8.28 6.78 -18.77
N GLU A 126 8.65 6.88 -20.04
CA GLU A 126 10.05 6.89 -20.47
C GLU A 126 10.88 7.97 -19.76
N THR A 127 10.33 9.17 -19.59
CA THR A 127 11.00 10.28 -18.91
C THR A 127 11.39 9.93 -17.47
N VAL A 128 10.43 9.47 -16.67
CA VAL A 128 10.62 9.05 -15.27
C VAL A 128 11.57 7.85 -15.20
N ARG A 129 11.40 6.89 -16.12
CA ARG A 129 12.20 5.68 -16.19
C ARG A 129 13.67 5.97 -16.46
N GLU A 130 13.98 6.80 -17.44
CA GLU A 130 15.36 7.17 -17.77
C GLU A 130 16.01 7.97 -16.63
N GLU A 131 15.27 8.87 -15.97
CA GLU A 131 15.75 9.58 -14.78
C GLU A 131 16.11 8.60 -13.65
N MET A 132 15.25 7.63 -13.37
CA MET A 132 15.51 6.59 -12.37
C MET A 132 16.74 5.75 -12.73
N ILE A 133 16.91 5.39 -14.00
CA ILE A 133 18.07 4.64 -14.49
C ILE A 133 19.35 5.46 -14.32
N GLU A 134 19.34 6.75 -14.69
CA GLU A 134 20.50 7.62 -14.59
C GLU A 134 20.92 7.87 -13.12
N ARG A 135 19.94 7.98 -12.21
CA ARG A 135 20.17 8.04 -10.75
C ARG A 135 20.73 6.72 -10.18
N GLY A 136 20.65 5.62 -10.91
CA GLY A 136 21.13 4.31 -10.48
C GLY A 136 20.12 3.52 -9.65
N ALA A 137 18.82 3.73 -9.88
CA ALA A 137 17.77 2.94 -9.23
C ALA A 137 17.91 1.44 -9.56
N THR A 138 17.54 0.62 -8.59
CA THR A 138 17.45 -0.83 -8.74
C THR A 138 16.24 -1.23 -9.59
N ALA A 139 16.30 -2.40 -10.23
CA ALA A 139 15.18 -2.92 -11.02
C ALA A 139 13.89 -3.06 -10.18
N THR A 140 14.01 -3.43 -8.91
CA THR A 140 12.88 -3.55 -7.98
C THR A 140 12.19 -2.23 -7.68
N GLU A 141 12.94 -1.13 -7.59
CA GLU A 141 12.40 0.23 -7.39
C GLU A 141 11.66 0.70 -8.64
N ILE A 142 12.27 0.55 -9.83
CA ILE A 142 11.65 0.90 -11.11
C ILE A 142 10.39 0.05 -11.34
N ALA A 143 10.45 -1.24 -11.05
CA ALA A 143 9.29 -2.13 -11.12
C ALA A 143 8.21 -1.78 -10.09
N GLY A 144 8.60 -1.30 -8.90
CA GLY A 144 7.71 -0.76 -7.89
C GLY A 144 6.91 0.42 -8.42
N GLU A 145 7.60 1.39 -9.02
CA GLU A 145 6.96 2.54 -9.66
C GLU A 145 6.01 2.11 -10.78
N GLY A 146 6.44 1.17 -11.62
CA GLY A 146 5.61 0.63 -12.69
C GLY A 146 4.36 -0.14 -12.24
N ARG A 147 4.31 -0.62 -10.98
CA ARG A 147 3.10 -1.20 -10.40
C ARG A 147 2.09 -0.12 -10.01
N ASN A 148 2.55 1.03 -9.50
CA ASN A 148 1.68 2.17 -9.17
C ASN A 148 0.92 2.68 -10.40
N TYR A 149 1.58 2.73 -11.57
CA TYR A 149 0.94 3.12 -12.83
C TYR A 149 -0.16 2.14 -13.30
N ASP A 150 -0.10 0.85 -12.94
CA ASP A 150 -1.15 -0.14 -13.28
C ASP A 150 -2.40 0.05 -12.41
N ASP A 151 -2.23 0.47 -11.15
CA ASP A 151 -3.34 0.69 -10.22
C ASP A 151 -4.19 1.91 -10.62
N VAL A 152 -3.58 2.94 -11.21
CA VAL A 152 -4.31 4.09 -11.77
C VAL A 152 -5.20 3.65 -12.96
N GLY A 153 -4.75 2.70 -13.78
CA GLY A 153 -5.52 2.16 -14.91
C GLY A 153 -6.61 1.17 -14.50
N ARG A 154 -6.33 0.31 -13.50
CA ARG A 154 -7.29 -0.69 -13.00
C ARG A 154 -8.49 -0.07 -12.28
N SER A 155 -8.34 1.16 -11.79
CA SER A 155 -9.41 1.96 -11.18
C SER A 155 -10.50 2.38 -12.19
N ARG A 156 -10.19 2.45 -13.49
CA ARG A 156 -11.14 2.90 -14.54
C ARG A 156 -11.91 1.76 -15.23
N GLY A 157 -11.50 0.50 -15.04
CA GLY A 157 -12.00 -0.64 -15.84
C GLY A 157 -12.99 -1.59 -15.15
N ARG A 158 -13.31 -1.39 -13.87
CA ARG A 158 -14.38 -2.14 -13.20
C ARG A 158 -15.54 -1.20 -12.95
N ARG A 159 -16.58 -1.30 -13.78
CA ARG A 159 -17.94 -0.97 -13.33
C ARG A 159 -18.14 -1.68 -11.98
N GLY A 160 -18.14 -0.91 -10.89
CA GLY A 160 -18.79 -1.30 -9.65
C GLY A 160 -18.06 -1.10 -8.31
N LYS A 161 -16.72 -0.99 -8.19
CA LYS A 161 -16.09 -0.90 -6.84
C LYS A 161 -14.77 -0.13 -6.85
N CYS A 162 -14.72 1.08 -6.24
CA CYS A 162 -13.43 1.67 -5.82
C CYS A 162 -12.77 0.65 -4.87
N SER A 163 -11.55 0.22 -5.17
CA SER A 163 -10.83 -0.84 -4.42
C SER A 163 -10.68 -0.51 -2.93
N ARG A 164 -10.71 0.79 -2.60
CA ARG A 164 -10.59 1.34 -1.26
C ARG A 164 -11.91 1.40 -0.47
N CYS A 165 -13.07 1.48 -1.12
CA CYS A 165 -14.39 1.52 -0.46
C CYS A 165 -15.32 0.34 -0.79
N LYS A 166 -14.85 -0.63 -1.59
CA LYS A 166 -15.60 -1.84 -2.02
C LYS A 166 -16.99 -1.57 -2.65
N GLY A 167 -17.27 -0.34 -3.09
CA GLY A 167 -18.52 0.03 -3.73
C GLY A 167 -19.67 0.34 -2.78
N LEU A 168 -19.39 0.85 -1.56
CA LEU A 168 -20.43 1.24 -0.60
C LEU A 168 -21.12 2.58 -0.90
N PHE A 169 -20.64 3.36 -1.89
CA PHE A 169 -21.20 4.67 -2.23
C PHE A 169 -21.41 4.82 -3.75
N PRO A 170 -22.51 5.46 -4.21
CA PRO A 170 -22.73 5.80 -5.62
C PRO A 170 -21.63 6.73 -6.15
N LEU A 171 -21.16 6.47 -7.38
CA LEU A 171 -19.93 7.00 -7.97
C LEU A 171 -20.20 8.16 -8.94
N ASP A 172 -21.02 9.13 -8.54
CA ASP A 172 -21.46 10.18 -9.47
C ASP A 172 -20.78 11.54 -9.21
N VAL A 173 -19.83 11.61 -8.27
CA VAL A 173 -19.09 12.84 -7.97
C VAL A 173 -17.60 12.50 -7.88
N GLU A 174 -16.77 13.26 -8.59
CA GLU A 174 -15.31 13.25 -8.44
C GLU A 174 -14.96 13.60 -6.99
N HIS A 175 -14.93 12.60 -6.12
CA HIS A 175 -14.67 12.72 -4.69
C HIS A 175 -13.62 11.68 -4.30
N ASP A 176 -12.70 12.06 -3.44
CA ASP A 176 -11.86 11.13 -2.70
C ASP A 176 -12.76 10.06 -2.07
N CYS A 177 -12.68 8.81 -2.56
CA CYS A 177 -13.64 7.73 -2.24
C CYS A 177 -13.55 7.20 -0.79
N THR A 178 -13.04 7.99 0.15
CA THR A 178 -13.14 7.73 1.59
C THR A 178 -13.77 8.93 2.26
N PRO A 179 -15.01 8.81 2.81
CA PRO A 179 -15.54 9.87 3.63
C PRO A 179 -14.58 10.15 4.79
N PRO A 180 -14.47 11.42 5.24
CA PRO A 180 -13.65 11.77 6.39
C PRO A 180 -13.92 10.81 7.56
N GLY A 181 -12.86 10.21 8.10
CA GLY A 181 -12.96 9.23 9.20
C GLY A 181 -13.17 7.76 8.81
N TYR A 182 -13.35 7.39 7.53
CA TYR A 182 -13.57 6.00 7.11
C TYR A 182 -12.46 5.03 7.56
N LYS A 183 -11.19 5.43 7.41
CA LYS A 183 -10.04 4.61 7.84
C LYS A 183 -10.08 4.36 9.35
N LEU A 184 -10.41 5.38 10.13
CA LEU A 184 -10.49 5.30 11.58
C LEU A 184 -11.65 4.40 12.01
N ALA A 185 -12.81 4.53 11.37
CA ALA A 185 -13.97 3.67 11.61
C ALA A 185 -13.70 2.20 11.28
N THR A 186 -13.04 1.92 10.15
CA THR A 186 -12.69 0.54 9.76
C THR A 186 -11.68 -0.07 10.72
N LYS A 187 -10.71 0.72 11.19
CA LYS A 187 -9.77 0.29 12.22
C LYS A 187 -10.49 -0.05 13.53
N LEU A 188 -11.37 0.85 13.99
CA LEU A 188 -12.20 0.62 15.18
C LEU A 188 -13.04 -0.67 15.08
N LEU A 189 -13.67 -0.93 13.93
CA LEU A 189 -14.43 -2.16 13.69
C LEU A 189 -13.57 -3.42 13.76
N GLY A 190 -12.28 -3.33 13.43
CA GLY A 190 -11.34 -4.44 13.58
C GLY A 190 -10.82 -4.62 15.01
N ASP A 191 -10.69 -3.52 15.76
CA ASP A 191 -10.13 -3.54 17.12
C ASP A 191 -11.18 -3.93 18.19
N LEU A 192 -12.47 -3.59 18.00
CA LEU A 192 -13.53 -3.92 18.95
C LEU A 192 -13.68 -5.44 19.20
N PRO A 193 -13.77 -6.31 18.17
CA PRO A 193 -13.84 -7.76 18.40
C PRO A 193 -12.59 -8.32 19.08
N ARG A 194 -11.42 -7.73 18.83
CA ARG A 194 -10.17 -8.16 19.50
C ARG A 194 -10.19 -7.81 20.99
N LEU A 195 -10.68 -6.62 21.33
CA LEU A 195 -10.87 -6.21 22.71
C LEU A 195 -11.91 -7.09 23.41
N GLU A 196 -13.01 -7.41 22.74
CA GLU A 196 -14.04 -8.33 23.25
C GLU A 196 -13.45 -9.71 23.58
N VAL A 197 -12.71 -10.33 22.64
CA VAL A 197 -12.05 -11.63 22.88
C VAL A 197 -11.06 -11.56 24.05
N PHE A 198 -10.28 -10.49 24.14
CA PHE A 198 -9.35 -10.28 25.25
C PHE A 198 -10.08 -10.20 26.60
N LEU A 199 -11.15 -9.40 26.68
CA LEU A 199 -11.92 -9.22 27.91
C LEU A 199 -12.67 -10.50 28.33
N HIS A 200 -13.14 -11.31 27.37
CA HIS A 200 -13.75 -12.61 27.67
C HIS A 200 -12.75 -13.64 28.22
N GLY A 201 -11.48 -13.54 27.84
CA GLY A 201 -10.42 -14.44 28.30
C GLY A 201 -9.80 -14.06 29.64
N ALA A 202 -10.13 -12.90 30.20
CA ALA A 202 -9.50 -12.38 31.42
C ALA A 202 -10.49 -12.31 32.59
N ASP A 203 -10.10 -12.84 33.76
CA ASP A 203 -10.87 -12.65 35.00
C ASP A 203 -10.59 -11.25 35.59
N PRO A 204 -11.61 -10.39 35.77
CA PRO A 204 -11.44 -9.07 36.37
C PRO A 204 -10.77 -9.09 37.75
N LYS A 205 -10.99 -10.13 38.55
CA LYS A 205 -10.40 -10.24 39.89
C LYS A 205 -8.89 -10.47 39.83
N GLU A 206 -8.45 -11.30 38.89
CA GLU A 206 -7.02 -11.56 38.68
C GLU A 206 -6.32 -10.31 38.17
N LEU A 207 -6.91 -9.62 37.20
CA LEU A 207 -6.39 -8.35 36.69
C LEU A 207 -6.28 -7.28 37.78
N SER A 208 -7.29 -7.15 38.64
CA SER A 208 -7.24 -6.16 39.74
C SER A 208 -6.17 -6.46 40.79
N ARG A 209 -5.80 -7.73 40.97
CA ARG A 209 -4.75 -8.15 41.91
C ARG A 209 -3.35 -7.94 41.35
N ALA A 210 -3.21 -7.99 40.02
CA ALA A 210 -1.93 -7.82 39.33
C ALA A 210 -1.52 -6.35 39.15
N LEU A 211 -2.44 -5.40 39.35
CA LEU A 211 -2.20 -3.97 39.16
C LEU A 211 -1.96 -3.25 40.49
N SER A 212 -1.07 -2.27 40.49
CA SER A 212 -0.91 -1.34 41.62
C SER A 212 -2.10 -0.37 41.73
N PRO A 213 -2.36 0.23 42.90
CA PRO A 213 -3.51 1.13 43.10
C PRO A 213 -3.56 2.33 42.12
N SER A 214 -2.41 2.88 41.74
CA SER A 214 -2.31 3.98 40.77
C SER A 214 -2.63 3.52 39.34
N GLU A 215 -2.24 2.30 38.97
CA GLU A 215 -2.59 1.70 37.68
C GLU A 215 -4.08 1.37 37.62
N VAL A 216 -4.68 0.89 38.71
CA VAL A 216 -6.14 0.66 38.80
C VAL A 216 -6.91 1.96 38.58
N LEU A 217 -6.47 3.07 39.20
CA LEU A 217 -7.10 4.38 39.01
C LEU A 217 -6.97 4.85 37.54
N THR A 218 -5.81 4.65 36.94
CA THR A 218 -5.55 5.02 35.54
C THR A 218 -6.41 4.19 34.59
N ALA A 219 -6.48 2.88 34.80
CA ALA A 219 -7.34 1.96 34.04
C ALA A 219 -8.82 2.33 34.18
N THR A 220 -9.27 2.67 35.38
CA THR A 220 -10.67 3.09 35.66
C THR A 220 -11.04 4.36 34.89
N ARG A 221 -10.15 5.36 34.90
CA ARG A 221 -10.35 6.60 34.12
C ARG A 221 -10.43 6.33 32.62
N ALA A 222 -9.52 5.51 32.09
CA ALA A 222 -9.52 5.14 30.67
C ALA A 222 -10.80 4.38 30.30
N ALA A 223 -11.20 3.38 31.08
CA ALA A 223 -12.41 2.60 30.86
C ALA A 223 -13.67 3.48 30.87
N THR A 224 -13.75 4.43 31.80
CA THR A 224 -14.87 5.38 31.90
C THR A 224 -14.96 6.29 30.68
N SER A 225 -13.81 6.81 30.22
CA SER A 225 -13.73 7.65 29.01
C SER A 225 -14.12 6.86 27.75
N ILE A 226 -13.64 5.63 27.61
CA ILE A 226 -13.99 4.73 26.49
C ILE A 226 -15.49 4.42 26.50
N ALA A 227 -16.06 4.07 27.65
CA ALA A 227 -17.49 3.79 27.79
C ALA A 227 -18.35 5.00 27.40
N ALA A 228 -18.00 6.19 27.89
CA ALA A 228 -18.70 7.43 27.54
C ALA A 228 -18.64 7.74 26.03
N TRP A 229 -17.48 7.52 25.40
CA TRP A 229 -17.31 7.70 23.96
C TRP A 229 -18.14 6.68 23.16
N LEU A 230 -18.09 5.40 23.52
CA LEU A 230 -18.85 4.33 22.86
C LEU A 230 -20.37 4.56 22.97
N HIS A 231 -20.86 4.99 24.13
CA HIS A 231 -22.26 5.38 24.29
C HIS A 231 -22.67 6.53 23.37
N SER A 232 -21.80 7.53 23.20
CA SER A 232 -22.04 8.66 22.30
C SER A 232 -22.04 8.22 20.83
N PHE A 233 -21.09 7.36 20.45
CA PHE A 233 -21.03 6.75 19.11
C PHE A 233 -22.30 5.96 18.79
N LEU A 234 -22.73 5.07 19.69
CA LEU A 234 -23.95 4.28 19.51
C LEU A 234 -25.20 5.16 19.41
N ARG A 235 -25.25 6.26 20.16
CA ARG A 235 -26.34 7.25 20.05
C ARG A 235 -26.38 7.90 18.67
N GLU A 236 -25.22 8.26 18.13
CA GLU A 236 -25.12 8.89 16.81
C GLU A 236 -25.49 7.93 15.67
N THR A 237 -25.08 6.66 15.77
CA THR A 237 -25.44 5.62 14.78
C THR A 237 -26.93 5.24 14.79
N LYS A 238 -27.65 5.51 15.89
CA LYS A 238 -29.09 5.27 16.01
C LYS A 238 -29.96 6.39 15.43
N LYS A 239 -29.37 7.52 14.99
CA LYS A 239 -30.14 8.55 14.27
C LYS A 239 -30.69 7.92 12.99
N PRO A 240 -32.01 7.97 12.73
CA PRO A 240 -32.61 7.30 11.59
C PRO A 240 -32.18 7.99 10.31
N ASN A 241 -31.15 7.47 9.65
CA ASN A 241 -30.92 7.71 8.23
C ASN A 241 -32.02 6.98 7.45
N GLY A 242 -33.23 7.54 7.41
CA GLY A 242 -34.27 7.28 6.39
C GLY A 242 -34.66 5.82 6.05
N LEU A 243 -34.17 4.80 6.76
CA LEU A 243 -34.55 3.41 6.54
C LEU A 243 -35.61 3.01 7.56
N THR A 244 -36.70 2.51 7.00
CA THR A 244 -37.95 2.20 7.66
C THR A 244 -37.77 1.22 8.81
N ARG A 245 -38.53 1.53 9.86
CA ARG A 245 -38.72 0.78 11.11
C ARG A 245 -39.42 -0.56 10.82
N ALA A 246 -38.68 -1.55 10.35
CA ALA A 246 -39.08 -2.94 10.42
C ALA A 246 -37.83 -3.73 10.84
N GLU A 247 -37.95 -4.59 11.84
CA GLU A 247 -36.87 -5.45 12.34
C GLU A 247 -35.86 -4.78 13.29
N THR A 248 -36.36 -4.19 14.37
CA THR A 248 -35.62 -4.23 15.64
C THR A 248 -36.56 -4.69 16.74
N THR A 249 -36.61 -6.01 16.95
CA THR A 249 -37.15 -6.62 18.17
C THR A 249 -36.38 -6.11 19.40
N PRO A 250 -37.05 -5.87 20.54
CA PRO A 250 -36.41 -5.31 21.73
C PRO A 250 -35.74 -6.42 22.54
N LEU A 251 -34.42 -6.57 22.41
CA LEU A 251 -33.60 -7.41 23.32
C LEU A 251 -33.06 -6.63 24.54
N MET A 252 -33.72 -5.54 24.95
CA MET A 252 -33.22 -4.66 26.02
C MET A 252 -34.10 -4.63 27.29
N THR A 253 -35.06 -5.55 27.44
CA THR A 253 -35.92 -5.57 28.65
C THR A 253 -35.78 -6.81 29.54
N THR A 254 -34.91 -7.77 29.23
CA THR A 254 -34.84 -9.04 30.00
C THR A 254 -33.53 -9.26 30.78
N ILE A 255 -32.55 -8.36 30.72
CA ILE A 255 -31.26 -8.53 31.43
C ILE A 255 -31.22 -7.83 32.80
N TRP A 256 -32.31 -7.21 33.26
CA TRP A 256 -32.40 -6.62 34.61
C TRP A 256 -33.11 -7.49 35.66
N SER A 257 -33.31 -8.79 35.39
CA SER A 257 -33.98 -9.72 36.34
C SER A 257 -33.10 -10.87 36.86
N MET A 258 -31.79 -10.87 36.61
CA MET A 258 -30.89 -11.89 37.17
C MET A 258 -29.60 -11.25 37.65
N ASN A 259 -29.65 -10.66 38.86
CA ASN A 259 -28.62 -10.76 39.89
C ASN A 259 -29.04 -9.88 41.07
N GLY A 260 -29.31 -10.53 42.20
CA GLY A 260 -29.81 -9.90 43.42
C GLY A 260 -28.83 -8.89 44.00
N PHE A 261 -29.02 -7.62 43.67
CA PHE A 261 -28.45 -6.51 44.41
C PHE A 261 -29.54 -5.81 45.23
N ARG A 262 -29.41 -5.95 46.55
CA ARG A 262 -30.26 -5.29 47.55
C ARG A 262 -30.16 -3.78 47.40
N MET A 263 -31.34 -3.18 47.24
CA MET A 263 -31.63 -1.76 47.28
C MET A 263 -31.20 -1.14 48.63
N TRP A 264 -30.20 -0.25 48.62
CA TRP A 264 -30.07 0.76 49.68
C TRP A 264 -30.90 1.97 49.27
N ARG A 265 -32.00 2.16 49.99
CA ARG A 265 -32.92 3.29 49.86
C ARG A 265 -32.34 4.44 50.70
N ILE A 266 -31.70 5.42 50.06
CA ILE A 266 -31.40 6.70 50.72
C ILE A 266 -32.73 7.46 50.80
N VAL A 267 -33.29 7.50 52.01
CA VAL A 267 -34.40 8.38 52.37
C VAL A 267 -33.82 9.79 52.51
N ALA A 268 -34.20 10.70 51.61
CA ALA A 268 -33.97 12.13 51.79
C ALA A 268 -35.07 12.69 52.72
N PRO A 269 -34.73 13.39 53.82
CA PRO A 269 -35.73 14.09 54.60
C PRO A 269 -36.21 15.34 53.86
N ALA A 270 -37.54 15.48 53.81
CA ALA A 270 -38.22 16.65 53.31
C ALA A 270 -38.03 17.83 54.28
N GLY A 271 -37.71 19.01 53.74
CA GLY A 271 -37.90 20.28 54.43
C GLY A 271 -36.71 21.23 54.34
N ALA A 272 -36.93 22.34 53.61
CA ALA A 272 -36.62 23.73 54.01
C ALA A 272 -35.96 24.58 52.90
N THR A 273 -36.84 25.32 52.20
CA THR A 273 -36.77 26.76 51.84
C THR A 273 -35.45 27.35 51.33
N ILE A 274 -35.47 27.69 50.03
CA ILE A 274 -34.53 28.60 49.37
C ILE A 274 -34.95 30.05 49.67
N PRO A 275 -34.06 30.94 50.15
CA PRO A 275 -34.36 32.36 50.23
C PRO A 275 -34.16 33.06 48.87
N THR A 276 -35.21 33.73 48.41
CA THR A 276 -35.21 34.71 47.31
C THR A 276 -34.46 35.98 47.74
N GLN A 277 -33.45 36.39 46.97
CA GLN A 277 -32.84 37.72 47.06
C GLN A 277 -33.60 38.70 46.16
N PRO A 278 -33.96 39.91 46.62
CA PRO A 278 -34.48 40.96 45.75
C PRO A 278 -33.36 41.83 45.17
N VAL A 279 -33.57 42.19 43.89
CA VAL A 279 -33.06 43.31 43.05
C VAL A 279 -31.71 43.93 43.42
#